data_AF-A0A7D9LYH3-F1
#
_entry.id   AF-A0A7D9LYH3-F1
#
_cell.length_a   1.000
_cell.length_b   1.000
_cell.length_c   1.000
_cell.angle_alpha   90.00
_cell.angle_beta   90.00
_cell.angle_gamma   90.00
#
_symmetry.space_group_name_H-M   'P 1'
#
loop_
_entity.id
_entity.type
_entity.pdbx_description
1 polymer ?
#
loop_
_entity_poly.entity_id
_entity_poly.type
_entity_poly.pdbx_seq_one_letter_code
_entity_poly.pdbx_strand_id
1 'polypeptide(L)'
;MDETLASPLIDPVHGHGGQSLVNLMLTGYAVSHIWDMERDIGGLKLKGIPKQSNIGFLSLLESMRYCEVGSFFKCPKDPIWLLASETHITVLFTKENVDRKRPVDNAIRIFQAFDTQENGFIERNKLKDVLEALELESDPD
;
A
#
# COMPACT_ATOMS: atom_id res chain seq x y z
N MET A 1 28.66 3.74 16.40
CA MET A 1 28.76 4.72 15.32
C MET A 1 27.33 4.94 14.88
N ASP A 2 26.69 5.92 15.53
CA ASP A 2 25.28 6.24 15.39
C ASP A 2 25.19 7.43 14.44
N GLU A 3 25.00 7.12 13.16
CA GLU A 3 24.41 8.01 12.18
C GLU A 3 23.33 7.16 11.53
N THR A 4 22.07 7.46 11.84
CA THR A 4 20.93 6.96 11.07
C THR A 4 21.21 7.20 9.59
N LEU A 5 21.55 6.12 8.87
CA LEU A 5 21.67 6.05 7.40
C LEU A 5 20.28 6.27 6.78
N ALA A 6 19.72 7.45 7.00
CA ALA A 6 18.54 7.90 6.28
C ALA A 6 19.00 8.14 4.85
N SER A 7 18.68 7.20 3.96
CA SER A 7 18.88 7.39 2.53
C SER A 7 18.30 8.75 2.12
N PRO A 8 19.07 9.60 1.44
CA PRO A 8 18.61 10.94 1.09
C PRO A 8 17.37 10.83 0.20
N LEU A 9 16.41 11.75 0.38
CA LEU A 9 15.17 11.78 -0.42
C LEU A 9 15.45 12.04 -1.90
N ILE A 10 16.56 12.74 -2.18
CA ILE A 10 17.04 13.07 -3.51
C ILE A 10 18.45 12.51 -3.62
N ASP A 11 18.73 11.75 -4.68
CA ASP A 11 20.06 11.25 -4.96
C ASP A 11 21.05 12.43 -5.13
N PRO A 12 22.14 12.50 -4.35
CA PRO A 12 23.03 13.65 -4.36
C PRO A 12 23.90 13.75 -5.63
N VAL A 13 23.99 12.69 -6.42
CA VAL A 13 24.85 12.63 -7.62
C VAL A 13 24.03 12.94 -8.87
N HIS A 14 22.86 12.32 -9.01
CA HIS A 14 22.02 12.36 -10.21
C HIS A 14 20.77 13.22 -10.03
N GLY A 15 20.43 13.62 -8.79
CA GLY A 15 19.29 14.50 -8.50
C GLY A 15 17.92 13.84 -8.59
N HIS A 16 17.84 12.52 -8.72
CA HIS A 16 16.56 11.81 -8.83
C HIS A 16 15.92 11.62 -7.45
N GLY A 17 14.62 11.91 -7.37
CA GLY A 17 13.82 11.68 -6.17
C GLY A 17 13.47 10.20 -5.98
N GLY A 18 13.74 9.66 -4.80
CA GLY A 18 13.37 8.28 -4.47
C GLY A 18 11.88 8.11 -4.17
N GLN A 19 11.45 6.85 -3.99
CA GLN A 19 10.06 6.53 -3.65
C GLN A 19 9.60 7.23 -2.35
N SER A 20 10.50 7.38 -1.38
CA SER A 20 10.22 8.06 -0.12
C SER A 20 9.85 9.53 -0.32
N LEU A 21 10.43 10.20 -1.32
CA LEU A 21 10.06 11.57 -1.69
C LEU A 21 8.69 11.61 -2.36
N VAL A 22 8.43 10.69 -3.29
CA VAL A 22 7.13 10.59 -3.96
C VAL A 22 6.02 10.36 -2.93
N ASN A 23 6.22 9.41 -2.01
CA ASN A 23 5.26 9.11 -0.95
C ASN A 23 5.08 10.29 0.00
N LEU A 24 6.13 11.03 0.33
CA LEU A 24 6.04 12.26 1.12
C LEU A 24 5.15 13.29 0.43
N MET A 25 5.32 13.50 -0.88
CA MET A 25 4.52 14.45 -1.66
C MET A 25 3.05 14.05 -1.78
N LEU A 26 2.78 12.74 -1.91
CA LEU A 26 1.41 12.23 -2.06
C LEU A 26 0.64 12.14 -0.74
N THR A 27 1.33 11.78 0.35
CA THR A 27 0.67 11.34 1.59
C THR A 27 1.07 12.14 2.82
N GLY A 28 2.16 12.90 2.76
CA GLY A 28 2.79 13.55 3.90
C GLY A 28 3.71 12.63 4.72
N TYR A 29 3.95 11.40 4.27
CA TYR A 29 4.81 10.43 4.96
C TYR A 29 5.99 9.97 4.08
N ALA A 30 7.21 10.16 4.57
CA ALA A 30 8.44 9.75 3.88
C ALA A 30 8.77 8.27 4.11
N VAL A 31 7.90 7.37 3.65
CA VAL A 31 8.12 5.91 3.71
C VAL A 31 8.59 5.38 2.35
N SER A 32 9.47 4.39 2.32
CA SER A 32 10.01 3.85 1.07
C SER A 32 9.10 2.85 0.37
N HIS A 33 8.08 2.33 1.06
CA HIS A 33 7.23 1.25 0.57
C HIS A 33 5.86 1.76 0.13
N ILE A 34 5.24 1.03 -0.81
CA ILE A 34 3.99 1.42 -1.49
C ILE A 34 2.80 0.51 -1.16
N TRP A 35 2.98 -0.44 -0.24
CA TRP A 35 1.91 -1.26 0.33
C TRP A 35 1.23 -0.56 1.52
N ASP A 36 0.10 -1.10 1.95
CA ASP A 36 -0.67 -0.54 3.07
C ASP A 36 -0.04 -0.86 4.43
N MET A 37 -0.18 0.06 5.38
CA MET A 37 0.16 -0.10 6.79
C MET A 37 1.61 -0.55 7.03
N GLU A 38 1.83 -1.63 7.77
CA GLU A 38 3.15 -2.20 8.05
C GLU A 38 3.17 -3.67 7.64
N ARG A 39 4.33 -4.15 7.20
CA ARG A 39 4.59 -5.58 6.97
C ARG A 39 5.72 -6.03 7.90
N ASP A 40 5.57 -7.21 8.49
CA ASP A 40 6.63 -7.84 9.28
C ASP A 40 7.36 -8.84 8.39
N ILE A 41 8.62 -8.56 8.08
CA ILE A 41 9.46 -9.41 7.24
C ILE A 41 10.62 -9.93 8.10
N GLY A 42 10.49 -11.17 8.57
CA GLY A 42 11.53 -11.81 9.38
C GLY A 42 11.81 -11.11 10.71
N GLY A 43 10.80 -10.51 11.34
CA GLY A 43 10.92 -9.73 12.58
C GLY A 43 11.21 -8.25 12.36
N LEU A 44 11.35 -7.80 11.11
CA LEU A 44 11.55 -6.40 10.76
C LEU A 44 10.21 -5.78 10.34
N LYS A 45 9.75 -4.80 11.13
CA LYS A 45 8.54 -4.03 10.82
C LYS A 45 8.83 -2.93 9.80
N LEU A 46 8.47 -3.17 8.55
CA LEU A 46 8.61 -2.21 7.46
C LEU A 46 7.35 -1.36 7.31
N LYS A 47 7.53 -0.04 7.34
CA LYS A 47 6.43 0.93 7.20
C LYS A 47 6.08 1.15 5.73
N GLY A 48 4.81 0.99 5.41
CA GLY A 48 4.15 1.41 4.17
C GLY A 48 3.23 2.61 4.41
N ILE A 49 2.21 2.73 3.58
CA ILE A 49 1.30 3.87 3.55
C ILE A 49 0.30 3.76 4.69
N PRO A 50 0.17 4.78 5.56
CA PRO A 50 -0.63 4.65 6.78
C PRO A 50 -2.13 4.87 6.58
N LYS A 51 -2.57 5.46 5.46
CA LYS A 51 -3.98 5.75 5.17
C LYS A 51 -4.23 5.97 3.68
N GLN A 52 -5.50 5.86 3.29
CA GLN A 52 -5.96 6.17 1.93
C GLN A 52 -5.53 7.59 1.49
N SER A 53 -4.81 7.65 0.38
CA SER A 53 -4.29 8.89 -0.19
C SER A 53 -5.38 9.65 -0.97
N ASN A 54 -5.21 10.97 -1.10
CA ASN A 54 -6.07 11.76 -1.97
C ASN A 54 -5.74 11.50 -3.45
N ILE A 55 -4.44 11.39 -3.77
CA ILE A 55 -3.93 11.06 -5.11
C ILE A 55 -3.36 9.65 -5.08
N GLY A 56 -3.70 8.85 -6.09
CA GLY A 56 -3.27 7.47 -6.20
C GLY A 56 -1.84 7.33 -6.70
N PHE A 57 -1.30 6.14 -6.52
CA PHE A 57 -0.02 5.73 -7.09
C PHE A 57 -0.19 4.34 -7.69
N LEU A 58 0.37 4.13 -8.87
CA LEU A 58 0.43 2.86 -9.58
C LEU A 58 1.85 2.66 -10.08
N SER A 59 2.30 1.41 -10.20
CA SER A 59 3.63 1.10 -10.69
C SER A 59 3.56 0.13 -11.85
N LEU A 60 4.30 0.41 -12.93
CA LEU A 60 4.50 -0.55 -14.02
C LEU A 60 5.18 -1.83 -13.51
N LEU A 61 6.04 -1.71 -12.49
CA LEU A 61 6.71 -2.85 -11.85
C LEU A 61 5.72 -3.85 -11.23
N GLU A 62 4.54 -3.38 -10.79
CA GLU A 62 3.49 -4.26 -10.27
C GLU A 62 2.91 -5.14 -11.37
N SER A 63 2.69 -4.60 -12.58
CA SER A 63 2.22 -5.40 -13.71
C SER A 63 3.20 -6.51 -14.11
N MET A 64 4.49 -6.28 -13.84
CA MET A 64 5.58 -7.22 -14.03
C MET A 64 5.84 -8.11 -12.79
N ARG A 65 5.01 -7.98 -11.73
CA ARG A 65 5.08 -8.76 -10.48
C ARG A 65 6.35 -8.55 -9.65
N TYR A 66 7.02 -7.41 -9.79
CA TYR A 66 8.18 -7.06 -8.96
C TYR A 66 7.80 -6.41 -7.64
N CYS A 67 6.61 -5.82 -7.54
CA CYS A 67 6.10 -5.23 -6.31
C CYS A 67 4.57 -5.32 -6.26
N GLU A 68 4.01 -5.02 -5.10
CA GLU A 68 2.58 -4.89 -4.88
C GLU A 68 2.28 -3.49 -4.34
N VAL A 69 1.39 -2.78 -5.03
CA VAL A 69 0.88 -1.48 -4.58
C VAL A 69 -0.35 -1.71 -3.71
N GLY A 70 -0.38 -1.05 -2.55
CA GLY A 70 -1.46 -1.16 -1.58
C GLY A 70 -2.76 -0.51 -2.05
N SER A 71 -3.86 -0.89 -1.41
CA SER A 71 -5.19 -0.36 -1.69
C SER A 71 -5.29 1.14 -1.41
N PHE A 72 -4.52 1.67 -0.46
CA PHE A 72 -4.51 3.09 -0.13
C PHE A 72 -4.00 3.99 -1.26
N PHE A 73 -3.24 3.42 -2.19
CA PHE A 73 -2.79 4.10 -3.41
C PHE A 73 -3.57 3.69 -4.66
N LYS A 74 -4.01 2.44 -4.77
CA LYS A 74 -4.85 1.98 -5.89
C LYS A 74 -6.23 2.63 -5.91
N CYS A 75 -6.80 2.84 -4.72
CA CYS A 75 -8.10 3.44 -4.50
C CYS A 75 -7.95 4.83 -3.85
N PRO A 76 -7.54 5.87 -4.59
CA PRO A 76 -7.47 7.22 -4.04
C PRO A 76 -8.84 7.86 -3.86
N LYS A 77 -8.92 8.93 -3.07
CA LYS A 77 -10.17 9.69 -2.88
C LYS A 77 -10.56 10.49 -4.12
N ASP A 78 -9.58 11.09 -4.78
CA ASP A 78 -9.75 11.82 -6.02
C ASP A 78 -9.35 10.92 -7.20
N PRO A 79 -10.05 10.97 -8.35
CA PRO A 79 -9.76 10.12 -9.50
C PRO A 79 -8.52 10.60 -10.28
N ILE A 80 -7.40 10.70 -9.58
CA ILE A 80 -6.08 11.14 -10.06
C ILE A 80 -5.05 10.14 -9.55
N TRP A 81 -4.18 9.65 -10.43
CA TRP A 81 -3.11 8.72 -10.09
C TRP A 81 -1.78 9.18 -10.69
N LEU A 82 -0.70 8.89 -9.99
CA LEU A 82 0.64 8.85 -10.57
C LEU A 82 0.94 7.41 -11.00
N LEU A 83 1.24 7.20 -12.28
CA LEU A 83 1.78 5.95 -12.80
C LEU A 83 3.30 6.07 -12.92
N ALA A 84 4.03 5.33 -12.10
CA ALA A 84 5.48 5.24 -12.15
C ALA A 84 5.96 4.13 -13.10
N SER A 85 6.90 4.45 -13.98
CA SER A 85 7.76 3.50 -14.67
C SER A 85 9.16 3.52 -14.04
N GLU A 86 10.12 2.84 -14.67
CA GLU A 86 11.52 2.86 -14.22
C GLU A 86 12.14 4.27 -14.23
N THR A 87 11.72 5.13 -15.17
CA THR A 87 12.38 6.42 -15.42
C THR A 87 11.44 7.62 -15.43
N HIS A 88 10.13 7.40 -15.50
CA HIS A 88 9.14 8.47 -15.67
C HIS A 88 7.94 8.30 -14.73
N ILE A 89 7.31 9.41 -14.36
CA ILE A 89 6.04 9.45 -13.65
C ILE A 89 5.02 10.15 -14.54
N THR A 90 3.90 9.49 -14.78
CA THR A 90 2.81 10.00 -15.63
C THR A 90 1.56 10.23 -14.79
N VAL A 91 0.90 11.37 -14.96
CA VAL A 91 -0.38 11.64 -14.30
C VAL A 91 -1.52 11.04 -15.13
N LEU A 92 -2.34 10.21 -14.50
CA LEU A 92 -3.59 9.68 -15.04
C LEU A 92 -4.76 10.27 -14.27
N PHE A 93 -5.86 10.61 -14.95
CA PHE A 93 -7.06 11.10 -14.28
C PHE A 93 -8.31 10.80 -15.11
N THR A 94 -9.46 10.83 -14.45
CA THR A 94 -10.78 10.76 -15.11
C THR A 94 -11.80 11.63 -14.37
N LYS A 95 -12.95 11.86 -14.99
CA LYS A 95 -14.04 12.67 -14.41
C LYS A 95 -14.85 11.91 -13.39
N GLU A 96 -14.97 10.59 -13.54
CA GLU A 96 -15.80 9.75 -12.68
C GLU A 96 -14.94 9.07 -11.63
N ASN A 97 -15.50 8.88 -10.43
CA ASN A 97 -14.80 8.09 -9.44
C ASN A 97 -14.81 6.61 -9.88
N VAL A 98 -13.64 6.08 -10.21
CA VAL A 98 -13.44 4.68 -10.60
C VAL A 98 -13.45 3.77 -9.36
N ASP A 99 -13.40 4.35 -8.16
CA ASP A 99 -13.39 3.64 -6.88
C ASP A 99 -14.79 3.06 -6.56
N ARG A 100 -15.17 2.03 -7.31
CA ARG A 100 -16.11 1.05 -6.79
C ARG A 100 -15.34 0.26 -5.75
N LYS A 101 -15.36 0.70 -4.49
CA LYS A 101 -15.01 -0.17 -3.35
C LYS A 101 -15.85 -1.44 -3.46
N ARG A 102 -15.32 -2.47 -4.11
CA ARG A 102 -16.05 -3.73 -4.17
C ARG A 102 -15.92 -4.33 -2.79
N PRO A 103 -17.00 -4.89 -2.21
CA PRO A 103 -16.92 -5.58 -0.93
C PRO A 103 -15.76 -6.59 -0.86
N VAL A 104 -15.42 -7.21 -1.99
CA VAL A 104 -14.28 -8.13 -2.12
C VAL A 104 -12.92 -7.48 -1.85
N ASP A 105 -12.71 -6.21 -2.22
CA ASP A 105 -11.41 -5.54 -2.04
C ASP A 105 -11.17 -5.26 -0.54
N ASN A 106 -12.24 -4.91 0.20
CA ASN A 106 -12.17 -4.83 1.66
C ASN A 106 -11.93 -6.22 2.28
N ALA A 107 -12.56 -7.26 1.74
CA ALA A 107 -12.39 -8.61 2.23
C ALA A 107 -10.97 -9.15 2.04
N ILE A 108 -10.39 -8.92 0.86
CA ILE A 108 -8.98 -9.23 0.56
C ILE A 108 -8.06 -8.49 1.52
N ARG A 109 -8.28 -7.19 1.71
CA ARG A 109 -7.45 -6.38 2.63
C ARG A 109 -7.49 -6.89 4.06
N ILE A 110 -8.69 -7.18 4.58
CA ILE A 110 -8.84 -7.71 5.93
C ILE A 110 -8.15 -9.06 6.02
N PHE A 111 -8.41 -9.98 5.10
CA PHE A 111 -7.76 -11.29 5.10
C PHE A 111 -6.22 -11.20 5.05
N GLN A 112 -5.67 -10.35 4.18
CA GLN A 112 -4.23 -10.11 4.07
C GLN A 112 -3.60 -9.59 5.37
N ALA A 113 -4.35 -8.83 6.19
CA ALA A 113 -3.86 -8.40 7.50
C ALA A 113 -3.65 -9.56 8.49
N PHE A 114 -4.29 -10.72 8.26
CA PHE A 114 -4.15 -11.93 9.06
C PHE A 114 -3.25 -13.00 8.40
N ASP A 115 -3.02 -12.93 7.09
CA ASP A 115 -2.06 -13.76 6.36
C ASP A 115 -0.64 -13.21 6.51
N THR A 116 -0.05 -13.44 7.69
CA THR A 116 1.31 -12.96 8.03
C THR A 116 2.41 -13.59 7.18
N GLN A 117 2.10 -14.65 6.44
CA GLN A 117 3.06 -15.39 5.60
C GLN A 117 2.91 -15.07 4.11
N GLU A 118 1.92 -14.24 3.74
CA GLU A 118 1.57 -13.90 2.34
C GLU A 118 1.39 -15.15 1.45
N ASN A 119 0.90 -16.25 2.01
CA ASN A 119 0.77 -17.54 1.32
C ASN A 119 -0.67 -17.91 0.95
N GLY A 120 -1.62 -17.03 1.27
CA GLY A 120 -3.06 -17.23 1.05
C GLY A 120 -3.74 -18.03 2.15
N PHE A 121 -3.07 -18.30 3.28
CA PHE A 121 -3.62 -19.07 4.39
C PHE A 121 -3.52 -18.32 5.72
N ILE A 122 -4.48 -18.56 6.60
CA ILE A 122 -4.49 -18.05 7.98
C ILE A 122 -4.58 -19.21 8.96
N GLU A 123 -4.08 -19.01 10.18
CA GLU A 123 -4.26 -19.99 11.23
C GLU A 123 -5.75 -20.13 11.61
N ARG A 124 -6.18 -21.35 11.95
CA ARG A 124 -7.60 -21.64 12.26
C ARG A 124 -8.17 -20.80 13.40
N ASN A 125 -7.35 -20.50 14.41
CA ASN A 125 -7.70 -19.64 15.55
C ASN A 125 -7.98 -18.18 15.14
N LYS A 126 -7.47 -17.71 13.99
CA LYS A 126 -7.69 -16.35 13.47
C LYS A 126 -8.94 -16.21 12.60
N LEU A 127 -9.57 -17.32 12.22
CA LEU A 127 -10.76 -17.27 11.36
C LEU A 127 -11.91 -16.49 12.00
N LYS A 128 -12.11 -16.62 13.32
CA LYS A 128 -13.15 -15.86 14.01
C LYS A 128 -12.87 -14.36 13.87
N ASP A 129 -11.70 -13.91 14.34
CA ASP A 129 -11.25 -12.51 14.25
C ASP A 129 -11.40 -11.91 12.84
N VAL A 130 -11.11 -12.69 11.79
CA VAL A 130 -11.32 -12.28 10.38
C VAL A 130 -12.79 -12.07 10.07
N LEU A 131 -13.67 -12.99 10.46
CA LEU A 131 -15.12 -12.86 10.25
C LEU A 131 -15.71 -11.67 11.03
N GLU A 132 -15.24 -11.45 12.26
CA GLU A 132 -15.61 -10.27 13.07
C GLU A 132 -15.21 -8.97 12.35
N ALA A 133 -13.96 -8.89 11.89
CA ALA A 133 -13.45 -7.73 11.15
C ALA A 133 -14.15 -7.49 9.80
N LEU A 134 -14.71 -8.54 9.19
CA LEU A 134 -15.49 -8.48 7.96
C LEU A 134 -16.97 -8.13 8.19
N GLU A 135 -17.41 -8.05 9.45
CA GLU A 135 -18.83 -7.92 9.82
C GLU A 135 -19.68 -9.08 9.26
N LEU A 136 -19.12 -10.30 9.27
CA LEU A 136 -19.76 -11.54 8.78
C LEU A 136 -20.14 -12.49 9.92
N GLU A 137 -20.23 -12.00 11.15
CA GLU A 137 -20.67 -12.80 12.30
C GLU A 137 -22.16 -13.14 12.19
N SER A 138 -22.51 -14.38 12.54
CA SER A 138 -23.89 -14.77 12.82
C SER A 138 -24.27 -14.22 14.20
N ASP A 139 -25.45 -13.61 14.33
CA ASP A 139 -25.99 -13.28 15.65
C ASP A 139 -26.03 -14.56 16.52
N PRO A 140 -25.66 -14.47 17.81
CA PRO A 140 -25.82 -15.60 18.71
C PRO A 140 -27.31 -15.87 18.91
N ASP A 141 -27.75 -17.07 18.53
CA ASP A 141 -29.08 -17.62 18.87
C ASP A 141 -29.29 -17.70 20.39
#